data_AF-A0A523X5C6-F1
#
_entry.id   AF-A0A523X5C6-F1
#
_cell.length_a   1.000
_cell.length_b   1.000
_cell.length_c   1.000
_cell.angle_alpha   90.00
_cell.angle_beta   90.00
_cell.angle_gamma   90.00
#
_symmetry.space_group_name_H-M   'P 1'
#
loop_
_entity.id
_entity.type
_entity.pdbx_description
1 polymer ?
#
loop_
_entity_poly.entity_id
_entity_poly.type
_entity_poly.pdbx_seq_one_letter_code
_entity_poly.pdbx_strand_id
1 'polypeptide(L)'
;MFSLADKSQGISYTIKERESINISNIHRLRFRIEVPNSISNEQIMSIAQKIVKNTIAHEECHSITLDFGLYGYVDFAPYGNWVKAGEIPIDNYQDYKFKYFFFK
;
A
#
# COMPACT_ATOMS: atom_id res chain seq x y z
N MET A 1 1.50 -4.78 -12.50
CA MET A 1 1.42 -4.02 -11.23
C MET A 1 2.02 -4.77 -10.03
N PHE A 2 1.74 -6.07 -9.84
CA PHE A 2 2.12 -6.83 -8.63
C PHE A 2 3.24 -7.89 -8.84
N SER A 3 4.28 -7.57 -9.61
CA SER A 3 5.32 -8.53 -10.02
C SER A 3 6.18 -9.11 -8.86
N LEU A 4 6.16 -8.49 -7.68
CA LEU A 4 6.90 -8.93 -6.50
C LEU A 4 5.99 -9.60 -5.45
N ALA A 5 4.67 -9.58 -5.61
CA ALA A 5 3.75 -10.07 -4.57
C ALA A 5 4.04 -11.53 -4.16
N ASP A 6 4.35 -12.40 -5.12
CA ASP A 6 4.61 -13.82 -4.85
C ASP A 6 5.98 -14.05 -4.17
N LYS A 7 6.93 -13.11 -4.32
CA LYS A 7 8.24 -13.16 -3.62
C LYS A 7 8.13 -12.93 -2.11
N SER A 8 6.97 -12.49 -1.62
CA SER A 8 6.74 -12.31 -0.18
C SER A 8 6.47 -13.62 0.58
N GLN A 9 6.36 -14.75 -0.13
CA GLN A 9 6.16 -16.05 0.50
C GLN A 9 7.32 -16.39 1.44
N GLY A 10 7.00 -16.71 2.69
CA GLY A 10 8.00 -17.02 3.73
C GLY A 10 8.57 -15.79 4.46
N ILE A 11 8.19 -14.56 4.09
CA ILE A 11 8.55 -13.36 4.85
C ILE A 11 7.50 -13.14 5.94
N SER A 12 7.94 -13.12 7.19
CA SER A 12 7.05 -12.82 8.32
C SER A 12 6.72 -11.33 8.35
N TYR A 13 5.45 -10.98 8.50
CA TYR A 13 4.99 -9.62 8.79
C TYR A 13 3.64 -9.69 9.52
N THR A 14 3.32 -8.66 10.30
CA THR A 14 2.05 -8.54 11.01
C THR A 14 1.41 -7.19 10.72
N ILE A 15 0.13 -7.18 10.33
CA ILE A 15 -0.66 -5.95 10.28
C ILE A 15 -1.05 -5.62 11.73
N LYS A 16 -0.43 -4.60 12.31
CA LYS A 16 -0.72 -4.15 13.69
C LYS A 16 -1.99 -3.30 13.76
N GLU A 17 -2.23 -2.52 12.73
CA GLU A 17 -3.32 -1.55 12.69
C GLU A 17 -3.83 -1.42 11.26
N ARG A 18 -5.15 -1.25 11.13
CA ARG A 18 -5.85 -0.96 9.87
C ARG A 18 -6.86 0.15 10.15
N GLU A 19 -6.64 1.31 9.54
CA GLU A 19 -7.54 2.46 9.62
C GLU A 19 -8.27 2.63 8.28
N SER A 20 -9.57 2.84 8.36
CA SER A 20 -10.42 3.20 7.22
C SER A 20 -10.86 4.65 7.36
N ILE A 21 -10.44 5.50 6.43
CA ILE A 21 -10.70 6.93 6.44
C ILE A 21 -11.72 7.23 5.33
N ASN A 22 -12.92 7.66 5.72
CA ASN A 22 -14.01 8.01 4.82
C ASN A 22 -14.33 9.49 4.93
N ILE A 23 -14.06 10.28 3.89
CA ILE A 23 -14.36 11.72 3.85
C ILE A 23 -14.95 12.07 2.49
N SER A 24 -16.16 12.60 2.44
CA SER A 24 -16.81 13.12 1.23
C SER A 24 -16.69 12.16 0.02
N ASN A 25 -17.09 10.90 0.21
CA ASN A 25 -17.01 9.78 -0.74
C ASN A 25 -15.60 9.27 -1.08
N ILE A 26 -14.56 9.82 -0.45
CA ILE A 26 -13.19 9.32 -0.59
C ILE A 26 -12.96 8.27 0.50
N HIS A 27 -12.77 7.02 0.09
CA HIS A 27 -12.36 5.91 0.94
C HIS A 27 -10.85 5.66 0.83
N ARG A 28 -10.12 5.81 1.92
CA ARG A 28 -8.67 5.54 2.00
C ARG A 28 -8.37 4.55 3.11
N LEU A 29 -7.37 3.73 2.88
CA LEU A 29 -6.91 2.74 3.86
C LEU A 29 -5.49 3.06 4.30
N ARG A 30 -5.24 2.97 5.60
CA ARG A 30 -3.89 3.01 6.17
C ARG A 30 -3.64 1.73 6.96
N PHE A 31 -2.47 1.14 6.78
CA PHE A 31 -2.04 -0.03 7.53
C PHE A 31 -0.72 0.27 8.24
N ARG A 32 -0.59 -0.15 9.50
CA ARG A 32 0.72 -0.23 10.19
C ARG A 32 1.20 -1.67 10.14
N ILE A 33 2.39 -1.87 9.60
CA ILE A 33 2.99 -3.18 9.36
C ILE A 33 4.23 -3.33 10.24
N GLU A 34 4.22 -4.36 11.08
CA GLU A 34 5.41 -4.82 11.78
C GLU A 34 6.14 -5.85 10.93
N VAL A 35 7.44 -5.68 10.79
CA VAL A 35 8.36 -6.54 10.04
C VAL A 35 9.57 -6.89 10.91
N PRO A 36 10.34 -7.94 10.58
CA PRO A 36 11.55 -8.31 11.31
C PRO A 36 12.58 -7.17 11.35
N ASN A 37 13.40 -7.14 12.40
CA ASN A 37 14.46 -6.14 12.59
C ASN A 37 15.49 -6.07 11.45
N SER A 38 15.58 -7.11 10.63
CA SER A 38 16.38 -7.12 9.41
C SER A 38 15.48 -7.49 8.24
N ILE A 39 15.23 -6.50 7.37
CA ILE A 39 14.42 -6.66 6.17
C ILE A 39 15.01 -5.78 5.07
N SER A 40 15.06 -6.30 3.84
CA SER A 40 15.53 -5.53 2.68
C SER A 40 14.42 -4.70 2.06
N ASN A 41 14.80 -3.67 1.30
CA ASN A 41 13.85 -2.87 0.53
C ASN A 41 13.02 -3.74 -0.44
N GLU A 42 13.63 -4.73 -1.11
CA GLU A 42 12.89 -5.63 -2.00
C GLU A 42 11.85 -6.47 -1.24
N GLN A 43 12.17 -6.92 -0.03
CA GLN A 43 11.23 -7.64 0.84
C GLN A 43 10.06 -6.75 1.26
N ILE A 44 10.32 -5.50 1.66
CA ILE A 44 9.27 -4.51 1.95
C ILE A 44 8.37 -4.30 0.72
N MET A 45 8.96 -4.13 -0.47
CA MET A 45 8.21 -3.98 -1.71
C MET A 45 7.31 -5.19 -2.00
N SER A 46 7.84 -6.41 -1.79
CA SER A 46 7.07 -7.64 -2.00
C SER A 46 5.87 -7.75 -1.05
N ILE A 47 6.06 -7.44 0.23
CA ILE A 47 5.01 -7.42 1.25
C ILE A 47 3.96 -6.37 0.90
N ALA A 48 4.39 -5.17 0.53
CA ALA A 48 3.50 -4.09 0.14
C ALA A 48 2.61 -4.49 -1.05
N GLN A 49 3.19 -5.08 -2.08
CA GLN A 49 2.44 -5.55 -3.24
C GLN A 49 1.44 -6.65 -2.90
N LYS A 50 1.81 -7.60 -2.03
CA LYS A 50 0.89 -8.65 -1.56
C LYS A 50 -0.29 -8.07 -0.76
N ILE A 51 -0.01 -7.16 0.19
CA ILE A 51 -1.07 -6.54 1.01
C ILE A 51 -2.03 -5.78 0.09
N VAL A 52 -1.52 -4.91 -0.79
CA VAL A 52 -2.37 -4.15 -1.71
C VAL A 52 -3.18 -5.08 -2.62
N LYS A 53 -2.56 -6.07 -3.25
CA LYS A 53 -3.24 -7.04 -4.13
C LYS A 53 -4.39 -7.73 -3.42
N ASN A 54 -4.18 -8.15 -2.16
CA ASN A 54 -5.20 -8.80 -1.37
C ASN A 54 -6.31 -7.83 -0.95
N THR A 55 -5.97 -6.60 -0.55
CA THR A 55 -6.95 -5.58 -0.14
C THR A 55 -7.89 -5.23 -1.29
N ILE A 56 -7.35 -4.88 -2.47
CA ILE A 56 -8.17 -4.44 -3.61
C ILE A 56 -8.99 -5.56 -4.24
N ALA A 57 -8.69 -6.83 -3.91
CA ALA A 57 -9.51 -7.97 -4.33
C ALA A 57 -10.80 -8.11 -3.49
N HIS A 58 -10.88 -7.44 -2.33
CA HIS A 58 -12.00 -7.55 -1.40
C HIS A 58 -12.66 -6.20 -1.08
N GLU A 59 -11.99 -5.08 -1.37
CA GLU A 59 -12.44 -3.75 -1.00
C GLU A 59 -11.97 -2.69 -1.99
N GLU A 60 -12.92 -1.91 -2.51
CA GLU A 60 -12.62 -0.78 -3.37
C GLU A 60 -12.20 0.44 -2.53
N CYS A 61 -11.06 1.04 -2.85
CA CYS A 61 -10.50 2.20 -2.16
C CYS A 61 -9.72 3.13 -3.10
N HIS A 62 -9.69 4.41 -2.77
CA HIS A 62 -9.03 5.46 -3.56
C HIS A 62 -7.51 5.51 -3.37
N SER A 63 -7.03 5.03 -2.21
CA SER A 63 -5.60 4.92 -1.93
C SER A 63 -5.34 3.99 -0.75
N ILE A 64 -4.17 3.33 -0.77
CA ILE A 64 -3.67 2.54 0.35
C ILE A 64 -2.30 3.07 0.76
N THR A 65 -2.11 3.36 2.04
CA THR A 65 -0.81 3.67 2.63
C THR A 65 -0.41 2.56 3.60
N LEU A 66 0.83 2.08 3.47
CA LEU A 66 1.43 1.05 4.30
C LEU A 66 2.63 1.65 5.04
N ASP A 67 2.54 1.70 6.36
CA ASP A 67 3.56 2.23 7.25
C ASP A 67 4.41 1.07 7.80
N PHE A 68 5.69 1.02 7.43
CA PHE A 68 6.65 0.02 7.90
C PHE A 68 7.53 0.55 9.04
N GLY A 69 7.09 1.61 9.73
CA GLY A 69 7.80 2.21 10.86
C GLY A 69 9.17 2.77 10.44
N LEU A 70 10.22 2.27 11.10
CA LEU A 70 11.59 2.77 10.91
C LEU A 70 12.17 2.53 9.51
N TYR A 71 11.58 1.63 8.71
CA TYR A 71 12.07 1.33 7.36
C TYR A 71 11.49 2.27 6.29
N GLY A 72 10.37 2.94 6.58
CA GLY A 72 9.69 3.78 5.60
C GLY A 72 8.21 3.50 5.45
N TYR A 73 7.63 4.00 4.36
CA TYR A 73 6.24 3.77 4.00
C TYR A 73 6.08 3.55 2.49
N VAL A 74 4.96 2.93 2.12
CA VAL A 74 4.59 2.65 0.74
C VAL A 74 3.18 3.16 0.50
N ASP A 75 3.02 3.92 -0.56
CA ASP A 75 1.72 4.38 -1.00
C ASP A 75 1.34 3.75 -2.32
N PHE A 76 0.06 3.45 -2.46
CA PHE A 76 -0.58 2.94 -3.66
C PHE A 76 -1.77 3.85 -4.03
N ALA A 77 -1.61 4.61 -5.11
CA ALA A 77 -2.54 5.65 -5.52
C ALA A 77 -2.42 5.94 -7.04
N PRO A 78 -3.41 6.58 -7.67
CA PRO A 78 -3.34 7.01 -9.07
C PRO A 78 -2.46 8.27 -9.17
N TYR A 79 -1.15 8.07 -9.22
CA TYR A 79 -0.19 9.18 -9.27
C TYR A 79 -0.15 9.86 -10.65
N GLY A 80 -0.58 11.14 -10.69
CA GLY A 80 -0.60 12.02 -11.87
C GLY A 80 -0.67 13.52 -11.47
N ASN A 81 -0.96 14.41 -12.43
CA ASN A 81 -1.09 15.86 -12.23
C ASN A 81 -2.44 16.25 -11.59
N TRP A 82 -2.70 15.80 -10.36
CA TRP A 82 -4.02 15.97 -9.75
C TRP A 82 -3.95 16.74 -8.44
N VAL A 83 -4.86 17.70 -8.31
CA VAL A 83 -4.93 18.66 -7.22
C VAL A 83 -5.31 17.97 -5.89
N LYS A 84 -6.06 16.84 -5.91
CA LYS A 84 -6.37 16.01 -4.73
C LYS A 84 -6.64 14.55 -5.12
N ALA A 85 -6.01 13.59 -4.44
CA ALA A 85 -6.17 12.13 -4.63
C ALA A 85 -7.53 11.58 -4.15
N GLY A 86 -8.63 12.17 -4.58
CA GLY A 86 -9.98 11.81 -4.13
C GLY A 86 -11.10 12.08 -5.14
N GLU A 87 -10.78 12.55 -6.33
CA GLU A 87 -11.80 12.92 -7.34
C GLU A 87 -11.85 11.96 -8.53
N ILE A 88 -11.04 10.89 -8.53
CA ILE A 88 -11.03 9.92 -9.62
C ILE A 88 -11.90 8.72 -9.21
N PRO A 89 -12.91 8.35 -10.03
CA PRO A 89 -13.61 7.09 -9.89
C PRO A 89 -12.61 5.92 -9.83
N ILE A 90 -12.93 4.89 -9.06
CA ILE A 90 -12.09 3.69 -8.99
C ILE A 90 -12.25 2.94 -10.32
N ASP A 91 -11.38 3.23 -11.30
CA ASP A 91 -11.37 2.55 -12.61
C ASP A 91 -10.37 1.40 -12.63
N ASN A 92 -10.74 0.32 -11.91
CA ASN A 92 -10.00 -0.95 -11.92
C ASN A 92 -8.49 -0.84 -11.63
N TYR A 93 -8.07 0.21 -10.93
CA TYR A 93 -6.69 0.47 -10.54
C TYR A 93 -5.67 0.56 -11.69
N GLN A 94 -6.10 0.83 -12.94
CA GLN A 94 -5.18 0.83 -14.10
C GLN A 94 -4.06 1.87 -14.00
N ASP A 95 -4.39 3.06 -13.48
CA ASP A 95 -3.43 4.17 -13.33
C ASP A 95 -2.71 4.18 -11.98
N TYR A 96 -2.98 3.21 -11.10
CA TYR A 96 -2.39 3.18 -9.78
C TYR A 96 -0.93 2.73 -9.85
N LYS A 97 -0.10 3.36 -9.03
CA LYS A 97 1.33 3.05 -8.94
C LYS A 97 1.73 2.95 -7.48
N PHE A 98 2.76 2.16 -7.24
CA PHE A 98 3.45 2.15 -5.95
C PHE A 98 4.47 3.27 -5.90
N LYS A 99 4.51 4.01 -4.81
CA LYS A 99 5.66 4.83 -4.41
C LYS A 99 6.22 4.30 -3.11
N TYR A 100 7.53 4.12 -3.08
CA TYR A 100 8.26 3.58 -1.93
C TYR A 100 9.14 4.68 -1.36
N PHE A 101 9.01 4.93 -0.06
CA PHE A 101 9.74 5.95 0.65
C PHE A 101 10.55 5.27 1.76
N PHE A 102 11.80 4.92 1.47
CA PHE A 102 12.68 4.24 2.43
C PHE A 102 13.43 5.25 3.28
N PHE A 103 13.50 5.00 4.58
CA PHE A 103 14.35 5.75 5.50
C PHE A 103 15.72 5.09 5.55
N LYS A 104 16.77 5.91 5.40
CA LYS A 104 18.18 5.46 5.44
C LYS A 104 18.67 5.35 6.88
#